data_AF-A0A6G3XLJ9-F1
#
_entry.id   AF-A0A6G3XLJ9-F1
#
_cell.length_a   1.000
_cell.length_b   1.000
_cell.length_c   1.000
_cell.angle_alpha   90.00
_cell.angle_beta   90.00
_cell.angle_gamma   90.00
#
_symmetry.space_group_name_H-M   'P 1'
#
loop_
_entity.id
_entity.type
_entity.pdbx_description
1 polymer ?
#
loop_
_entity_poly.entity_id
_entity_poly.type
_entity_poly.pdbx_seq_one_letter_code
_entity_poly.pdbx_strand_id
1 'polypeptide(L)'
;SRPLVYHYFPGKQSLYEAALRRAADELSARFLEPLEGPLGARLLRVMGRFFDFVDEHGPGFSALMRGGPAVGSSTANAMIDGV
;
A
#
# COMPACT_ATOMS: atom_id res chain seq x y z
N SER A 1 8.41 18.03 16.54
CA SER A 1 8.59 17.58 17.95
C SER A 1 7.59 16.46 18.26
N ARG A 2 7.77 15.68 19.34
CA ARG A 2 6.80 14.63 19.72
C ARG A 2 5.36 15.15 19.86
N PRO A 3 5.09 16.32 20.48
CA PRO A 3 3.74 16.88 20.55
C PRO A 3 3.08 17.15 19.19
N LEU A 4 3.87 17.58 18.19
CA LEU A 4 3.35 17.86 16.85
C LEU A 4 2.87 16.58 16.14
N VAL A 5 3.53 15.44 16.37
CA VAL A 5 3.08 14.17 15.78
C VAL A 5 1.72 13.77 16.37
N TYR A 6 1.54 13.91 17.69
CA TYR A 6 0.28 13.62 18.36
C TYR A 6 -0.86 14.58 17.99
N HIS A 7 -0.54 15.78 17.51
CA HIS A 7 -1.52 16.71 16.97
C HIS A 7 -2.22 16.16 15.71
N TYR A 8 -1.47 15.50 14.82
CA TYR A 8 -2.01 14.92 13.58
C TYR A 8 -2.44 13.46 13.73
N PHE A 9 -1.75 12.72 14.60
CA PHE A 9 -1.95 11.28 14.78
C PHE A 9 -2.16 10.99 16.25
N PRO A 10 -3.40 10.78 16.71
CA PRO A 10 -3.70 10.56 18.13
C PRO A 10 -3.00 9.32 18.72
N GLY A 11 -2.50 8.41 17.89
CA GLY A 11 -1.64 7.31 18.31
C GLY A 11 -0.76 6.73 17.20
N LYS A 12 0.07 5.75 17.58
CA LYS A 12 0.92 5.00 16.65
C LYS A 12 0.10 4.28 15.58
N GLN A 13 -1.07 3.75 15.95
CA GLN A 13 -1.96 3.05 15.03
C GLN A 13 -2.51 3.98 13.94
N SER A 14 -2.98 5.19 14.29
CA SER A 14 -3.48 6.14 13.29
C SER A 14 -2.39 6.58 12.30
N LEU A 15 -1.15 6.70 12.76
CA LEU A 15 -0.01 6.97 11.88
C LEU A 15 0.26 5.80 10.94
N TYR A 16 0.20 4.56 11.45
CA TYR A 16 0.38 3.36 10.65
C TYR A 16 -0.72 3.22 9.58
N GLU A 17 -1.98 3.43 9.94
CA GLU A 17 -3.11 3.37 9.01
C GLU A 17 -3.03 4.45 7.92
N ALA A 18 -2.62 5.67 8.29
CA ALA A 18 -2.42 6.74 7.31
C ALA A 18 -1.28 6.44 6.33
N ALA A 19 -0.17 5.86 6.84
CA ALA A 19 0.94 5.42 6.00
C ALA A 19 0.51 4.28 5.06
N LEU A 20 -0.26 3.32 5.58
CA LEU A 20 -0.76 2.20 4.78
C LEU A 20 -1.73 2.66 3.70
N ARG A 21 -2.67 3.56 4.03
CA ARG A 21 -3.58 4.16 3.04
C ARG A 21 -2.80 4.84 1.92
N ARG A 22 -1.82 5.67 2.27
CA ARG A 22 -0.98 6.36 1.30
C ARG A 22 -0.24 5.37 0.38
N ALA A 23 0.33 4.30 0.94
CA ALA A 23 1.03 3.28 0.16
C ALA A 23 0.07 2.50 -0.76
N ALA A 24 -1.16 2.23 -0.30
CA ALA A 24 -2.20 1.61 -1.11
C ALA A 24 -2.64 2.50 -2.28
N ASP A 25 -2.85 3.80 -2.03
CA ASP A 25 -3.19 4.77 -3.07
C ASP A 25 -2.07 4.87 -4.12
N GLU A 26 -0.82 4.88 -3.67
CA GLU A 26 0.36 4.89 -4.55
C GLU A 26 0.44 3.63 -5.43
N LEU A 27 0.29 2.44 -4.84
CA LEU A 27 0.29 1.18 -5.58
C LEU A 27 -0.87 1.13 -6.58
N SER A 28 -2.06 1.59 -6.18
CA SER A 28 -3.24 1.62 -7.05
C SER A 28 -3.00 2.54 -8.26
N ALA A 29 -2.38 3.71 -8.05
CA ALA A 29 -2.03 4.62 -9.13
C ALA A 29 -1.02 3.99 -10.11
N ARG A 30 -0.08 3.15 -9.63
CA ARG A 30 0.87 2.43 -10.49
C ARG A 30 0.20 1.42 -11.43
N PHE A 31 -1.03 0.97 -11.14
CA PHE A 31 -1.78 0.07 -12.01
C PHE A 31 -2.52 0.77 -13.15
N LEU A 32 -2.61 2.10 -13.14
CA LEU A 32 -3.12 2.86 -14.28
C LEU A 32 -2.19 2.65 -15.48
N GLU A 33 -2.72 2.04 -16.53
CA GLU A 33 -1.98 1.70 -17.75
C GLU A 33 -2.84 2.01 -18.98
N PRO A 34 -2.31 2.76 -19.97
CA PRO A 34 -3.03 3.01 -21.22
C PRO A 34 -3.52 1.72 -21.87
N LEU A 35 -4.73 1.76 -22.43
CA LEU A 35 -5.37 0.62 -23.09
C LEU A 35 -4.88 0.46 -24.54
N GLU A 36 -3.57 0.55 -24.76
CA GLU A 36 -2.95 0.62 -26.08
C GLU A 36 -1.93 -0.50 -26.31
N GLY A 37 -1.97 -1.09 -27.50
CA GLY A 37 -1.06 -2.15 -27.91
C GLY A 37 -1.34 -3.53 -27.28
N PRO A 38 -0.40 -4.48 -27.41
CA PRO A 38 -0.60 -5.85 -26.96
C PRO A 38 -0.75 -5.98 -25.44
N LEU A 39 -1.71 -6.82 -25.01
CA LEU A 39 -2.00 -7.04 -23.59
C LEU A 39 -0.77 -7.52 -22.79
N GLY A 40 0.04 -8.41 -23.37
CA GLY A 40 1.26 -8.91 -22.71
C GLY A 40 2.28 -7.81 -22.42
N ALA A 41 2.46 -6.86 -23.34
CA ALA A 41 3.37 -5.73 -23.15
C ALA A 41 2.87 -4.78 -22.06
N ARG A 42 1.55 -4.58 -21.99
CA ARG A 42 0.90 -3.78 -20.92
C ARG A 42 1.08 -4.44 -19.55
N LEU A 43 0.82 -5.74 -19.46
CA LEU A 43 1.00 -6.50 -18.22
C LEU A 43 2.46 -6.46 -17.75
N LEU A 44 3.43 -6.63 -18.66
CA LEU A 44 4.85 -6.59 -18.32
C LEU A 44 5.25 -5.24 -17.70
N ARG A 45 4.77 -4.11 -18.25
CA ARG A 45 5.04 -2.78 -17.68
C ARG A 45 4.42 -2.58 -16.30
N VAL A 46 3.17 -3.02 -16.12
CA VAL A 46 2.47 -2.95 -14.82
C VAL A 46 3.19 -3.79 -13.78
N MET A 47 3.60 -5.01 -14.14
CA MET A 47 4.37 -5.89 -13.25
C MET A 47 5.73 -5.30 -12.88
N GLY A 48 6.42 -4.63 -13.81
CA GLY A 48 7.63 -3.87 -13.49
C GLY A 48 7.40 -2.86 -12.36
N ARG A 49 6.39 -1.99 -12.51
CA ARG A 49 6.06 -0.97 -11.48
C ARG A 49 5.61 -1.58 -10.15
N PHE A 50 4.98 -2.76 -10.18
CA PHE A 50 4.66 -3.54 -8.98
C PHE A 50 5.92 -4.00 -8.26
N PHE A 51 6.88 -4.59 -8.97
CA PHE A 51 8.14 -5.03 -8.37
C PHE A 51 8.95 -3.85 -7.83
N ASP A 52 8.97 -2.71 -8.53
CA ASP A 52 9.60 -1.49 -8.04
C ASP A 52 8.97 -1.04 -6.70
N PHE A 53 7.64 -1.09 -6.59
CA PHE A 53 6.94 -0.76 -5.34
C PHE A 53 7.30 -1.72 -4.21
N VAL A 54 7.36 -3.02 -4.51
CA VAL A 54 7.72 -4.06 -3.53
C VAL A 54 9.17 -3.89 -3.06
N ASP A 55 10.10 -3.55 -3.95
CA ASP A 55 11.50 -3.31 -3.59
C ASP A 55 11.63 -2.08 -2.66
N GLU A 56 10.98 -0.97 -3.04
CA GLU A 56 10.95 0.26 -2.24
C GLU A 56 10.34 0.06 -0.83
N HIS A 57 9.39 -0.87 -0.68
CA HIS A 57 8.66 -1.12 0.56
C HIS A 57 8.97 -2.46 1.23
N GLY A 58 10.00 -3.19 0.78
CA GLY A 58 10.20 -4.63 1.03
C GLY A 58 9.96 -5.14 2.45
N PRO A 59 10.62 -4.59 3.50
CA PRO A 59 10.41 -5.02 4.88
C PRO A 59 8.98 -4.78 5.40
N GLY A 60 8.41 -3.61 5.10
CA GLY A 60 7.05 -3.24 5.51
C GLY A 60 5.98 -4.04 4.77
N PHE A 61 6.16 -4.21 3.46
CA PHE A 61 5.32 -5.05 2.62
C PHE A 61 5.33 -6.51 3.09
N SER A 62 6.52 -7.07 3.36
CA SER A 62 6.66 -8.44 3.87
C SER A 62 6.06 -8.63 5.27
N ALA A 63 6.11 -7.61 6.13
CA ALA A 63 5.48 -7.66 7.45
C ALA A 63 3.95 -7.64 7.32
N LEU A 64 3.40 -6.79 6.44
CA LEU A 64 1.97 -6.72 6.16
C LEU A 64 1.43 -8.04 5.60
N MET A 65 2.08 -8.59 4.56
CA MET A 65 1.64 -9.83 3.90
C MET A 65 1.73 -11.06 4.81
N ARG A 66 2.73 -11.10 5.71
CA ARG A 66 2.86 -12.19 6.70
C ARG A 66 1.95 -12.02 7.92
N GLY A 67 1.48 -10.80 8.19
CA GLY A 67 0.62 -10.49 9.33
C GLY A 67 -0.79 -11.09 9.19
N GLY A 68 -1.24 -11.36 7.97
CA GLY A 68 -2.57 -11.90 7.69
C GLY A 68 -3.73 -11.05 8.26
N PRO A 69 -4.99 -11.50 8.11
CA PRO A 69 -6.16 -10.76 8.57
C PRO A 69 -6.27 -10.59 10.10
N ALA A 70 -5.31 -11.13 10.87
CA ALA A 70 -5.39 -11.27 12.32
C ALA A 70 -4.52 -10.28 13.11
N VAL A 71 -3.57 -9.57 12.47
CA VAL A 71 -2.63 -8.66 13.17
C VAL A 71 -2.86 -7.18 12.84
N GLY A 72 -3.65 -6.89 11.81
CA GLY A 72 -4.25 -5.57 11.63
C GLY A 72 -5.65 -5.56 12.23
N SER A 73 -5.94 -4.59 13.09
CA SER A 73 -7.31 -4.19 13.45
C SER A 73 -8.27 -4.34 12.25
N SER A 74 -9.54 -4.66 12.49
CA SER A 74 -10.59 -4.84 11.48
C SER A 74 -10.66 -3.76 10.38
N THR A 75 -10.02 -2.60 10.59
CA THR A 75 -9.80 -1.51 9.63
C THR A 75 -8.80 -1.82 8.50
N ALA A 76 -7.76 -2.64 8.72
CA ALA A 76 -6.79 -2.98 7.68
C ALA A 76 -7.37 -3.96 6.63
N ASN A 77 -8.19 -4.92 7.08
CA ASN A 77 -8.95 -5.80 6.18
C ASN A 77 -9.99 -5.00 5.36
N ALA A 78 -10.62 -4.00 5.96
CA ALA A 78 -11.58 -3.15 5.26
C ALA A 78 -10.97 -2.27 4.15
N MET A 79 -9.65 -2.05 4.12
CA MET A 79 -8.97 -1.40 2.98
C MET A 79 -8.66 -2.37 1.83
N ILE A 80 -8.52 -3.66 2.12
CA ILE A 80 -8.25 -4.70 1.12
C ILE A 80 -9.52 -5.08 0.36
N ASP A 81 -10.69 -5.05 1.01
CA ASP A 81 -12.00 -5.36 0.42
C ASP A 81 -12.61 -4.21 -0.42
N GLY A 82 -11.95 -3.05 -0.50
CA GLY A 82 -12.47 -1.83 -1.13
C GLY A 82 -11.93 -1.51 -2.53
N VAL A 83 -11.14 -2.40 -3.13
CA VAL A 83 -10.62 -2.32 -4.51
C VAL A 83 -11.38 -3.31 -5.39
#